data_AF-A0A9P7C0C3-F1
#
_entry.id   AF-A0A9P7C0C3-F1
#
_cell.length_a   1.000
_cell.length_b   1.000
_cell.length_c   1.000
_cell.angle_alpha   90.00
_cell.angle_beta   90.00
_cell.angle_gamma   90.00
#
_symmetry.space_group_name_H-M   'P 1'
#
loop_
_entity.id
_entity.type
_entity.pdbx_description
1 polymer ?
#
loop_
_entity_poly.entity_id
_entity_poly.type
_entity_poly.pdbx_seq_one_letter_code
_entity_poly.pdbx_strand_id
1 'polypeptide(L)' 'MPGWIRKNWKTAGGDPVKNRELWERLHAATLRHQIDWRWVKGHSGDPDNERVDTLARNAAIQIRDSSPVN' A
#
# COMPACT_ATOMS: atom_id res chain seq x y z
N MET A 1 11.28 2.42 5.87
CA MET A 1 11.32 1.19 6.68
C MET A 1 12.33 1.20 7.83
N PRO A 2 13.62 1.55 7.64
CA PRO A 2 14.66 1.28 8.65
C PRO A 2 14.37 1.82 10.05
N GLY A 3 13.78 3.02 10.14
CA GLY A 3 13.41 3.63 11.42
C GLY A 3 12.33 2.87 12.19
N TRP A 4 11.32 2.32 11.50
CA TRP A 4 10.27 1.51 12.14
C TRP A 4 10.80 0.14 12.57
N ILE A 5 11.62 -0.50 11.75
CA ILE A 5 12.24 -1.79 12.07
C ILE A 5 13.11 -1.66 13.32
N ARG A 6 13.96 -0.63 13.38
CA ARG A 6 14.80 -0.34 14.56
C ARG A 6 13.99 -0.11 15.84
N LYS A 7 12.78 0.44 15.71
CA LYS A 7 11.85 0.67 16.84
C LYS A 7 10.89 -0.51 17.06
N ASN A 8 11.16 -1.68 16.50
CA ASN A 8 10.30 -2.86 16.57
C ASN A 8 8.83 -2.56 16.19
N TRP A 9 8.65 -1.77 15.12
CA TRP A 9 7.36 -1.37 14.59
C TRP A 9 6.48 -0.55 15.54
N LYS A 10 7.11 0.24 16.42
CA LYS A 10 6.43 1.17 17.32
C LYS A 10 6.62 2.63 16.89
N THR A 11 5.57 3.42 17.12
CA THR A 11 5.59 4.88 17.01
C THR A 11 6.41 5.49 18.14
N ALA A 12 6.59 6.82 18.12
CA ALA A 12 7.26 7.51 19.23
C ALA A 12 6.48 7.40 20.56
N GLY A 13 5.16 7.23 20.50
CA GLY A 13 4.29 7.02 21.67
C GLY A 13 4.28 5.58 22.21
N GLY A 14 4.98 4.64 21.56
CA GLY A 14 5.05 3.24 21.98
C GLY A 14 3.99 2.32 21.36
N ASP A 15 2.94 2.90 20.76
CA ASP A 15 1.92 2.15 20.05
C ASP A 15 2.45 1.53 18.75
N PRO A 16 1.88 0.40 18.28
CA PRO A 16 2.20 -0.15 16.96
C PRO A 16 1.97 0.87 15.84
N VAL A 17 2.79 0.83 14.80
CA VAL A 17 2.53 1.63 13.59
C VAL A 17 1.22 1.18 12.92
N LYS A 18 0.49 2.14 12.35
CA LYS A 18 -0.75 1.85 11.59
C LYS A 18 -0.42 0.94 10.39
N ASN A 19 -1.29 -0.05 10.14
CA ASN A 19 -1.17 -1.02 9.05
C ASN A 19 0.16 -1.80 9.09
N ARG A 20 0.65 -2.10 10.30
CA ARG A 20 1.93 -2.81 10.51
C ARG A 20 2.03 -4.07 9.66
N GLU A 21 0.98 -4.88 9.61
CA GLU A 21 0.99 -6.14 8.87
C GLU A 21 1.22 -5.94 7.37
N LEU A 22 0.66 -4.87 6.77
CA LEU A 22 0.86 -4.56 5.36
C LEU A 22 2.30 -4.11 5.09
N TRP A 23 2.86 -3.30 6.00
CA TRP A 23 4.23 -2.82 5.87
C TRP A 23 5.27 -3.93 6.08
N GLU A 24 5.06 -4.84 7.02
CA GLU A 24 5.91 -6.02 7.21
C GLU A 24 5.90 -6.90 5.96
N ARG A 25 4.73 -7.17 5.39
CA ARG A 25 4.60 -7.93 4.14
C ARG A 25 5.28 -7.23 2.96
N LEU A 26 5.09 -5.93 2.81
CA LEU A 26 5.78 -5.15 1.78
C LEU A 26 7.29 -5.21 1.98
N HIS A 27 7.77 -4.99 3.21
CA HIS A 27 9.20 -5.03 3.50
C HIS A 27 9.80 -6.38 3.11
N ALA A 28 9.19 -7.48 3.53
CA ALA A 28 9.66 -8.83 3.17
C ALA A 28 9.70 -9.05 1.65
N ALA A 29 8.70 -8.57 0.91
CA ALA A 29 8.68 -8.66 -0.55
C ALA A 29 9.80 -7.82 -1.20
N THR A 30 10.10 -6.64 -0.66
CA THR A 30 11.12 -5.72 -1.20
C THR A 30 12.54 -6.25 -1.05
N LEU A 31 12.82 -7.07 -0.05
CA LEU A 31 14.18 -7.59 0.22
C LEU A 31 14.75 -8.45 -0.92
N ARG A 32 13.90 -8.99 -1.80
CA ARG A 32 14.31 -9.89 -2.88
C ARG A 32 14.65 -9.17 -4.18
N HIS A 33 14.45 -7.85 -4.25
CA HIS A 33 14.57 -7.08 -5.49
C HIS A 33 15.34 -5.78 -5.24
N GLN A 34 16.06 -5.32 -6.26
CA GLN A 34 16.52 -3.93 -6.30
C GLN A 34 15.40 -3.10 -6.91
N ILE A 35 14.80 -2.21 -6.12
CA ILE A 35 13.61 -1.46 -6.51
C ILE A 35 13.97 0.02 -6.69
N ASP A 36 13.66 0.56 -7.86
CA ASP A 36 13.67 1.99 -8.14
C ASP A 36 12.26 2.56 -7.92
N TRP A 37 12.07 3.29 -6.81
CA TRP A 37 10.78 3.88 -6.45
C TRP A 37 10.58 5.21 -7.17
N ARG A 38 9.56 5.29 -8.03
CA ARG A 38 9.22 6.51 -8.76
C ARG A 38 7.90 7.07 -8.27
N TRP A 39 7.96 8.27 -7.70
CA TRP A 39 6.78 9.01 -7.28
C TRP A 39 6.26 9.82 -8.46
N VAL A 40 5.14 9.39 -9.04
CA VAL A 40 4.47 10.12 -10.11
C VAL A 40 3.52 11.16 -9.52
N LYS A 41 3.39 12.31 -10.18
CA LYS A 41 2.37 13.29 -9.81
C LYS A 41 0.99 12.69 -10.10
N GLY A 42 0.07 12.79 -9.14
CA GLY A 42 -1.33 12.46 -9.38
C GLY A 42 -1.94 13.42 -10.40
N HIS A 43 -2.88 12.89 -11.19
CA HIS A 43 -3.57 13.51 -12.33
C HIS A 43 -2.80 13.44 -13.66
N SER A 44 -3.04 12.33 -14.36
CA SER A 44 -2.78 12.01 -15.77
C SER A 44 -1.35 12.15 -16.31
N GLY A 45 -0.90 11.09 -16.98
CA GLY A 45 0.37 11.10 -17.72
C GLY A 45 1.11 9.76 -17.73
N ASP A 46 0.76 8.81 -16.86
CA ASP A 46 1.29 7.45 -16.88
C ASP A 46 0.17 6.46 -17.20
N PRO A 47 0.14 5.88 -18.42
CA PRO A 47 -0.91 4.95 -18.84
C PRO A 47 -1.05 3.73 -17.93
N ASP A 48 0.04 3.24 -17.34
CA ASP A 48 -0.02 2.08 -16.45
C ASP A 48 -0.60 2.46 -15.09
N ASN A 49 -0.28 3.65 -14.57
CA ASN A 49 -0.90 4.14 -13.34
C ASN A 49 -2.41 4.38 -13.53
N GLU A 50 -2.83 4.94 -14.66
CA GLU A 50 -4.25 5.12 -15.00
C GLU A 50 -4.99 3.78 -15.13
N ARG A 51 -4.33 2.78 -15.71
CA ARG A 51 -4.85 1.41 -15.79
C ARG A 51 -5.04 0.80 -14.40
N VAL A 52 -4.05 0.93 -13.51
CA VAL A 52 -4.15 0.40 -12.14
C VAL A 52 -5.23 1.13 -11.32
N ASP A 53 -5.39 2.43 -11.50
CA ASP A 53 -6.47 3.21 -10.86
C ASP A 53 -7.86 2.68 -11.28
N THR A 54 -8.07 2.47 -12.58
CA THR A 54 -9.33 1.93 -13.11
C THR A 54 -9.61 0.53 -12.54
N LEU A 55 -8.61 -0.35 -12.50
CA LEU A 55 -8.75 -1.70 -11.96
C LEU A 55 -9.08 -1.68 -10.46
N ALA A 56 -8.38 -0.85 -9.68
CA ALA A 56 -8.62 -0.71 -8.24
C ALA A 56 -10.04 -0.18 -7.97
N ARG A 57 -10.49 0.82 -8.74
CA ARG A 57 -11.86 1.36 -8.65
C ARG A 57 -12.91 0.31 -8.96
N ASN A 58 -12.74 -0.43 -10.05
CA ASN A 58 -13.70 -1.46 -10.46
C ASN A 58 -13.80 -2.58 -9.41
N ALA A 59 -12.67 -3.02 -8.86
CA ALA A 59 -12.65 -4.03 -7.80
C ALA A 59 -13.36 -3.53 -6.53
N ALA A 60 -13.15 -2.26 -6.14
CA ALA A 60 -13.84 -1.67 -5.00
C ALA A 60 -15.37 -1.60 -5.20
N ILE A 61 -15.82 -1.22 -6.40
CA ILE A 61 -17.24 -1.23 -6.77
C ILE A 61 -17.80 -2.65 -6.68
N GLN A 62 -17.10 -3.63 -7.25
CA GLN A 62 -17.53 -5.03 -7.22
C GLN A 62 -17.66 -5.55 -5.79
N ILE A 63 -16.69 -5.30 -4.92
CA ILE A 63 -16.74 -5.73 -3.50
C ILE A 63 -17.90 -5.09 -2.77
N ARG A 64 -18.14 -3.79 -2.99
CA ARG A 64 -19.25 -3.06 -2.40
C ARG A 64 -20.59 -3.64 -2.84
N ASP A 65 -20.76 -3.88 -4.13
CA ASP A 65 -22.02 -4.35 -4.72
C ASP A 65 -22.27 -5.84 -4.43
N SER A 66 -21.21 -6.62 -4.17
CA SER A 66 -21.29 -8.04 -3.78
C SER A 66 -21.51 -8.25 -2.28
N SER A 67 -21.44 -7.19 -1.47
CA SER A 67 -21.76 -7.26 -0.03
C SER A 67 -23.28 -7.10 0.14
N PRO A 68 -24.00 -8.05 0.77
CA PRO A 68 -25.42 -7.90 0.97
C PRO A 68 -25.66 -6.68 1.87
N VAL A 69 -26.56 -5.79 1.41
CA VAL A 69 -27.15 -4.76 2.27
C VAL A 69 -27.89 -5.49 3.39
N ASN A 70 -27.44 -5.29 4.63
CA ASN A 70 -28.28 -5.56 5.80
C ASN A 70 -29.39 -4.51 5.89
#